data_AF-A0A8E2UH63-F1
#
_entry.id   AF-A0A8E2UH63-F1
#
_cell.length_a   1.000
_cell.length_b   1.000
_cell.length_c   1.000
_cell.angle_alpha   90.00
_cell.angle_beta   90.00
_cell.angle_gamma   90.00
#
_symmetry.space_group_name_H-M   'P 1'
#
loop_
_entity.id
_entity.type
_entity.pdbx_description
1 polymer ?
#
loop_
_entity_poly.entity_id
_entity_poly.type
_entity_poly.pdbx_seq_one_letter_code
_entity_poly.pdbx_strand_id
1 'polypeptide(L)'
;MDDSLVLRSVLSLVMIGSGLLVVWMASAAASGQLQRNSLAGIRTPSTMASDVAWVAAHVRAKRPTMIAGYLALATGLVVLIPMPEWGIAVVMLGGCGALLGFVLYGGRVGVQAAKAVLKAPGAKPADEAGA
;
A
#
# COMPACT_ATOMS: atom_id res chain seq x y z
N MET A 1 23.15 -20.72 16.80
CA MET A 1 22.32 -19.53 16.56
C MET A 1 21.17 -19.63 17.53
N ASP A 2 20.85 -18.59 18.28
CA ASP A 2 19.71 -18.63 19.19
C ASP A 2 18.42 -18.61 18.35
N ASP A 3 17.56 -19.62 18.48
CA ASP A 3 16.36 -19.76 17.66
C ASP A 3 15.46 -18.51 17.71
N SER A 4 15.42 -17.83 18.86
CA SER A 4 14.71 -16.55 19.04
C SER A 4 15.31 -15.41 18.21
N LEU A 5 16.65 -15.36 18.08
CA LEU A 5 17.32 -14.35 17.25
C LEU A 5 17.06 -14.60 15.76
N VAL A 6 17.08 -15.86 15.34
CA VAL A 6 16.75 -16.24 13.95
C VAL A 6 15.31 -15.84 13.62
N LEU A 7 14.36 -16.20 14.48
CA LEU A 7 12.94 -15.83 14.30
C LEU A 7 12.75 -14.33 14.17
N ARG A 8 13.34 -13.53 15.08
CA ARG A 8 13.22 -12.07 15.07
C ARG A 8 13.86 -11.44 13.84
N SER A 9 14.98 -12.01 13.37
CA SER A 9 15.64 -11.56 12.15
C SER A 9 14.76 -11.80 10.92
N VAL A 10 14.12 -12.97 10.83
CA VAL A 10 13.17 -13.29 9.74
C VAL A 10 11.96 -12.35 9.76
N LEU A 11 11.33 -12.16 10.93
CA LEU A 11 10.19 -11.25 11.07
C LEU A 11 10.56 -9.80 10.71
N SER A 12 11.72 -9.34 11.16
CA SER A 12 12.25 -8.01 10.85
C SER A 12 12.46 -7.84 9.34
N LEU A 13 13.12 -8.79 8.67
CA LEU A 13 13.33 -8.76 7.23
C LEU A 13 12.02 -8.72 6.43
N VAL A 14 11.04 -9.53 6.81
CA VAL A 14 9.73 -9.57 6.14
C VAL A 14 9.00 -8.23 6.30
N MET A 15 8.99 -7.66 7.50
CA MET A 15 8.31 -6.39 7.78
C MET A 15 8.99 -5.22 7.10
N ILE A 16 10.33 -5.16 7.13
CA ILE A 16 11.10 -4.11 6.46
C ILE A 16 10.91 -4.22 4.95
N GLY A 17 11.06 -5.42 4.37
CA GLY A 17 10.87 -5.67 2.95
C GLY A 17 9.47 -5.28 2.48
N SER A 18 8.43 -5.68 3.23
CA SER A 18 7.04 -5.29 2.95
C SER A 18 6.85 -3.78 3.03
N GLY A 19 7.40 -3.12 4.04
CA GLY A 19 7.31 -1.68 4.21
C GLY A 19 7.97 -0.90 3.06
N LEU A 20 9.18 -1.30 2.65
CA LEU A 20 9.88 -0.71 1.50
C LEU A 20 9.07 -0.91 0.20
N LEU A 21 8.56 -2.13 -0.02
CA LEU A 21 7.77 -2.44 -1.21
C LEU A 21 6.49 -1.61 -1.27
N VAL A 22 5.78 -1.45 -0.16
CA VAL A 22 4.55 -0.64 -0.06
C VAL A 22 4.85 0.84 -0.30
N VAL A 23 5.92 1.38 0.28
CA VAL A 23 6.37 2.77 0.04
C VAL A 23 6.71 3.00 -1.44
N TRP A 24 7.46 2.06 -2.04
CA TRP A 24 7.81 2.12 -3.45
C TRP A 24 6.56 2.05 -4.34
N MET A 25 5.67 1.08 -4.12
CA MET A 25 4.42 0.94 -4.89
C MET A 25 3.55 2.19 -4.81
N ALA A 26 3.39 2.78 -3.61
CA ALA A 26 2.61 4.01 -3.43
C ALA A 26 3.21 5.18 -4.24
N SER A 27 4.55 5.27 -4.27
CA SER A 27 5.25 6.31 -5.01
C SER A 27 5.17 6.10 -6.52
N ALA A 28 5.45 4.88 -7.00
CA ALA A 28 5.43 4.52 -8.41
C ALA A 28 4.03 4.63 -9.04
N ALA A 29 2.99 4.23 -8.31
CA ALA A 29 1.62 4.33 -8.81
C ALA A 29 1.09 5.76 -8.81
N ALA A 30 1.44 6.57 -7.81
CA ALA A 30 1.03 7.97 -7.77
C ALA A 30 1.80 8.86 -8.76
N SER A 31 3.02 8.48 -9.17
CA SER A 31 3.78 9.18 -10.22
C SER A 31 3.42 8.73 -11.63
N GLY A 32 2.52 7.74 -11.78
CA GLY A 32 2.13 7.18 -13.08
C GLY A 32 3.14 6.21 -13.70
N GLN A 33 4.26 5.91 -13.02
CA GLN A 33 5.21 4.90 -13.48
C GLN A 33 4.61 3.50 -13.45
N LEU A 34 3.77 3.21 -12.46
CA LEU A 34 2.97 1.99 -12.43
C LEU A 34 1.71 2.23 -13.27
N GLN A 35 1.77 1.86 -14.54
CA GLN A 35 0.60 1.90 -15.43
C GLN A 35 -0.48 0.93 -14.95
N ARG A 36 -1.72 1.16 -15.42
CA ARG A 36 -2.86 0.30 -15.13
C ARG A 36 -2.54 -1.16 -15.52
N ASN A 37 -2.55 -2.04 -14.54
CA ASN A 37 -2.14 -3.44 -14.71
C ASN A 37 -2.95 -4.39 -13.80
N SER A 38 -2.91 -5.68 -14.10
CA SER A 38 -3.67 -6.71 -13.38
C SER A 38 -2.97 -7.25 -12.13
N LEU A 39 -1.73 -6.86 -11.83
CA LEU A 39 -0.91 -7.44 -10.76
C LEU A 39 -0.86 -6.58 -9.50
N ALA A 40 -0.62 -5.27 -9.63
CA ALA A 40 -0.25 -4.38 -8.54
C ALA A 40 -1.09 -3.10 -8.52
N GLY A 41 -1.50 -2.64 -7.33
CA GLY A 41 -2.28 -1.42 -7.12
C GLY A 41 -3.74 -1.67 -6.71
N ILE A 42 -4.55 -0.61 -6.70
CA ILE A 42 -5.98 -0.66 -6.37
C ILE A 42 -6.76 -1.11 -7.62
N ARG A 43 -7.14 -2.38 -7.66
CA ARG A 43 -7.80 -3.03 -8.82
C ARG A 43 -9.30 -3.20 -8.57
N THR A 44 -10.04 -2.13 -8.80
CA THR A 44 -11.51 -2.13 -8.74
C THR A 44 -12.07 -1.74 -10.10
N PRO A 45 -13.33 -2.06 -10.42
CA PRO A 45 -13.94 -1.64 -11.69
C PRO A 45 -13.79 -0.14 -11.95
N SER A 46 -13.96 0.70 -10.92
CA SER A 46 -13.81 2.16 -11.06
C SER A 46 -12.38 2.62 -11.29
N THR A 47 -11.38 1.99 -10.66
CA THR A 47 -9.97 2.40 -10.85
C THR A 47 -9.37 1.88 -12.15
N MET A 48 -9.93 0.79 -12.69
CA MET A 48 -9.51 0.18 -13.95
C MET A 48 -10.24 0.76 -15.17
N ALA A 49 -11.24 1.61 -14.98
CA ALA A 49 -12.06 2.17 -16.06
C ALA A 49 -11.27 3.07 -17.04
N SER A 50 -10.30 3.85 -16.53
CA SER A 50 -9.44 4.70 -17.36
C SER A 50 -8.11 4.97 -16.66
N ASP A 51 -7.10 5.38 -17.42
CA ASP A 51 -5.78 5.71 -16.85
C ASP A 51 -5.85 6.95 -15.96
N VAL A 52 -6.75 7.90 -16.27
CA VAL A 52 -7.00 9.07 -15.41
C VAL A 52 -7.60 8.64 -14.08
N ALA A 53 -8.57 7.69 -14.08
CA ALA A 53 -9.15 7.14 -12.86
C ALA A 53 -8.12 6.36 -12.04
N TRP A 54 -7.23 5.61 -12.72
CA TRP A 54 -6.12 4.91 -12.08
C TRP A 54 -5.18 5.86 -11.34
N VAL A 55 -4.68 6.90 -12.03
CA VAL A 55 -3.76 7.88 -11.43
C VAL A 55 -4.44 8.63 -10.30
N ALA A 56 -5.69 9.09 -10.48
CA ALA A 56 -6.43 9.80 -9.45
C ALA A 56 -6.59 8.97 -8.16
N ALA A 57 -6.88 7.67 -8.29
CA ALA A 57 -6.97 6.77 -7.15
C ALA A 57 -5.64 6.64 -6.41
N HIS A 58 -4.55 6.41 -7.13
CA HIS A 58 -3.23 6.18 -6.53
C HIS A 58 -2.61 7.46 -5.95
N VAL A 59 -2.84 8.62 -6.56
CA VAL A 59 -2.46 9.92 -5.99
C VAL A 59 -3.17 10.14 -4.66
N ARG A 60 -4.48 9.87 -4.59
CA ARG A 60 -5.25 10.04 -3.35
C ARG A 60 -4.84 9.01 -2.28
N ALA A 61 -4.57 7.78 -2.69
CA ALA A 61 -4.16 6.71 -1.79
C ALA A 61 -2.68 6.82 -1.34
N LYS A 62 -1.85 7.63 -2.00
CA LYS A 62 -0.41 7.71 -1.72
C LYS A 62 -0.09 7.92 -0.24
N ARG A 63 -0.62 8.98 0.37
CA ARG A 63 -0.32 9.34 1.76
C ARG A 63 -0.63 8.21 2.76
N PRO A 64 -1.86 7.66 2.82
CA PRO A 64 -2.15 6.58 3.75
C PRO A 64 -1.33 5.32 3.48
N THR A 65 -1.10 4.96 2.21
CA THR A 65 -0.26 3.80 1.88
C THR A 65 1.21 4.00 2.27
N MET A 66 1.75 5.22 2.14
CA MET A 66 3.10 5.55 2.63
C MET A 66 3.20 5.41 4.15
N ILE A 67 2.19 5.89 4.89
CA ILE A 67 2.12 5.72 6.35
C ILE A 67 2.11 4.23 6.71
N ALA A 68 1.33 3.41 6.00
CA ALA A 68 1.32 1.96 6.19
C ALA A 68 2.72 1.34 6.05
N GLY A 69 3.45 1.73 5.00
CA GLY A 69 4.80 1.24 4.75
C GLY A 69 5.82 1.70 5.81
N TYR A 70 5.76 2.95 6.25
CA TYR A 70 6.64 3.45 7.33
C TYR A 70 6.35 2.77 8.68
N LEU A 71 5.09 2.49 9.00
CA LEU A 71 4.73 1.75 10.21
C LEU A 71 5.22 0.30 10.14
N ALA A 72 5.19 -0.33 8.98
CA ALA A 72 5.77 -1.67 8.80
C ALA A 72 7.30 -1.65 8.96
N LEU A 73 7.99 -0.64 8.42
CA LEU A 73 9.42 -0.45 8.65
C LEU A 73 9.75 -0.29 10.14
N ALA A 74 9.02 0.60 10.83
CA ALA A 74 9.19 0.81 12.26
C ALA A 74 8.94 -0.49 13.05
N THR A 75 7.91 -1.25 12.68
CA THR A 75 7.59 -2.54 13.30
C THR A 75 8.73 -3.54 13.15
N GLY A 76 9.30 -3.66 11.94
CA GLY A 76 10.45 -4.54 11.69
C GLY A 76 11.72 -4.13 12.44
N LEU A 77 11.93 -2.82 12.68
CA LEU A 77 13.04 -2.36 13.51
C LEU A 77 12.80 -2.63 15.00
N VAL A 78 11.59 -2.39 15.50
CA VAL A 78 11.23 -2.57 16.92
C VAL A 78 11.37 -4.03 17.34
N VAL A 79 11.04 -5.00 16.49
CA VAL A 79 11.15 -6.43 16.84
C VAL A 79 12.60 -6.89 17.10
N LEU A 80 13.60 -6.13 16.64
CA LEU A 80 15.02 -6.36 16.92
C LEU A 80 15.46 -5.90 18.33
N ILE A 81 14.60 -5.21 19.08
CA ILE A 81 14.82 -4.88 20.49
C ILE A 81 14.53 -6.11 21.36
N PRO A 82 15.45 -6.56 22.25
CA PRO A 82 15.21 -7.69 23.13
C PRO A 82 13.94 -7.50 23.97
N MET A 83 12.99 -8.42 23.84
CA MET A 83 11.69 -8.37 24.52
C MET A 83 11.13 -9.78 24.70
N PRO A 84 10.20 -10.00 25.64
CA PRO A 84 9.56 -11.30 25.81
C PRO A 84 8.69 -11.67 24.60
N GLU A 85 8.44 -12.98 24.42
CA GLU A 85 7.71 -13.53 23.25
C GLU A 85 6.31 -12.91 23.06
N TRP A 86 5.58 -12.64 24.14
CA TRP A 86 4.28 -11.95 24.05
C TRP A 86 4.41 -10.52 23.51
N GLY A 87 5.52 -9.83 23.81
CA GLY A 87 5.83 -8.50 23.29
C GLY A 87 6.04 -8.52 21.78
N ILE A 88 6.74 -9.53 21.27
CA ILE A 88 6.92 -9.77 19.83
C ILE A 88 5.55 -9.92 19.16
N ALA A 89 4.67 -10.75 19.73
CA ALA A 89 3.33 -10.98 19.21
C ALA A 89 2.50 -9.69 19.15
N VAL A 90 2.51 -8.89 20.22
CA VAL A 90 1.78 -7.61 20.27
C VAL A 90 2.31 -6.62 19.22
N VAL A 91 3.63 -6.49 19.08
CA VAL A 91 4.25 -5.59 18.10
C VAL A 91 3.93 -6.03 16.67
N MET A 92 4.03 -7.33 16.37
CA MET A 92 3.70 -7.86 15.04
C MET A 92 2.22 -7.70 14.70
N LEU A 93 1.32 -8.07 15.60
CA LEU A 93 -0.12 -7.93 15.37
C LEU A 93 -0.53 -6.47 15.21
N GLY A 94 0.01 -5.59 16.05
CA GLY A 94 -0.21 -4.15 15.96
C GLY A 94 0.29 -3.56 14.64
N GLY A 95 1.52 -3.91 14.22
CA GLY A 95 2.10 -3.43 12.97
C GLY A 95 1.39 -3.96 11.73
N CYS A 96 1.06 -5.25 11.70
CA CYS A 96 0.25 -5.85 10.63
C CYS A 96 -1.15 -5.23 10.56
N GLY A 97 -1.79 -5.03 11.70
CA GLY A 97 -3.09 -4.37 11.79
C GLY A 97 -3.06 -2.94 11.29
N ALA A 98 -2.03 -2.18 11.65
CA ALA A 98 -1.83 -0.81 11.17
C ALA A 98 -1.58 -0.78 9.67
N LEU A 99 -0.67 -1.62 9.14
CA LEU A 99 -0.39 -1.72 7.71
C LEU A 99 -1.68 -2.04 6.95
N LEU A 100 -2.42 -3.07 7.37
CA LEU A 100 -3.66 -3.48 6.74
C LEU A 100 -4.71 -2.36 6.79
N GLY A 101 -4.90 -1.75 7.96
CA GLY A 101 -5.86 -0.67 8.17
C GLY A 101 -5.61 0.52 7.25
N PHE A 102 -4.35 0.99 7.18
CA PHE A 102 -3.98 2.12 6.33
C PHE A 102 -4.03 1.79 4.84
N VAL A 103 -3.66 0.56 4.42
CA VAL A 103 -3.79 0.11 3.02
C VAL A 103 -5.26 0.03 2.62
N LEU A 104 -6.13 -0.54 3.45
CA LEU A 104 -7.58 -0.60 3.19
C LEU A 104 -8.20 0.79 3.15
N TYR A 105 -7.79 1.68 4.04
CA TYR A 105 -8.22 3.07 4.03
C TYR A 105 -7.76 3.79 2.75
N GLY A 106 -6.49 3.61 2.36
CA GLY A 106 -5.93 4.09 1.08
C GLY A 106 -6.73 3.59 -0.12
N GLY A 107 -7.07 2.30 -0.13
CA GLY A 107 -7.95 1.70 -1.13
C GLY A 107 -9.32 2.37 -1.21
N ARG A 108 -9.99 2.58 -0.06
CA ARG A 108 -11.30 3.25 -0.02
C ARG A 108 -11.24 4.66 -0.57
N VAL A 109 -10.30 5.49 -0.10
CA VAL A 109 -10.19 6.88 -0.58
C VAL A 109 -9.75 6.96 -2.04
N GLY A 110 -8.94 6.01 -2.50
CA GLY A 110 -8.55 5.89 -3.91
C GLY A 110 -9.74 5.54 -4.81
N VAL A 111 -10.57 4.57 -4.40
CA VAL A 111 -11.81 4.22 -5.12
C VAL A 111 -12.77 5.40 -5.20
N GLN A 112 -12.92 6.16 -4.10
CA GLN A 112 -13.75 7.37 -4.10
C GLN A 112 -13.22 8.42 -5.09
N ALA A 113 -11.90 8.63 -5.15
CA ALA A 113 -11.28 9.55 -6.11
C ALA A 113 -11.50 9.12 -7.56
N ALA A 114 -11.33 7.83 -7.87
CA ALA A 114 -11.62 7.31 -9.21
C ALA A 114 -13.09 7.54 -9.61
N LYS A 115 -14.03 7.23 -8.73
CA LYS A 115 -15.47 7.46 -8.98
C LYS A 115 -15.79 8.93 -9.21
N ALA A 116 -15.15 9.84 -8.48
CA ALA A 116 -15.35 11.28 -8.64
C ALA A 116 -14.91 11.76 -10.03
N VAL A 117 -13.77 11.27 -10.53
CA VAL A 117 -13.28 11.57 -11.88
C VAL A 117 -14.23 11.03 -12.96
N LEU A 118 -14.72 9.79 -12.80
CA LEU A 118 -15.63 9.18 -13.77
C LEU A 118 -16.99 9.88 -13.85
N LYS A 119 -17.43 10.55 -12.77
CA LYS A 119 -18.69 11.30 -12.74
C LYS A 119 -18.56 12.72 -13.31
N ALA A 120 -17.35 13.24 -13.48
CA ALA A 120 -17.15 14.60 -13.96
C ALA A 120 -17.51 14.73 -15.46
N PRO A 121 -18.33 15.72 -15.87
CA PRO A 121 -18.66 15.96 -17.27
C PRO A 121 -17.39 16.22 -18.10
N GLY A 122 -17.15 15.42 -19.14
CA GLY A 122 -15.97 15.55 -20.02
C GLY A 122 -14.90 14.47 -19.86
N ALA A 123 -15.08 13.50 -18.95
CA ALA A 123 -14.21 12.34 -18.86
C ALA A 123 -14.40 11.42 -20.09
N LYS A 124 -13.57 11.59 -21.13
CA LYS A 124 -13.53 10.65 -22.25
C LYS A 124 -13.06 9.28 -21.76
N PRO A 125 -13.79 8.19 -22.03
CA PRO A 125 -13.27 6.85 -21.84
C PRO A 125 -12.09 6.63 -22.83
N ALA A 126 -11.08 5.89 -22.38
CA ALA A 126 -9.78 5.81 -23.06
C ALA A 126 -9.83 5.07 -24.41
N ASP A 127 -10.92 4.36 -24.71
CA ASP A 127 -11.19 3.72 -25.99
C ASP A 127 -11.55 4.71 -27.11
N GLU A 128 -12.04 5.90 -26.79
CA GLU A 128 -12.42 6.94 -27.77
C GLU A 128 -11.29 7.93 -28.12
N ALA A 129 -10.10 7.78 -27.54
CA ALA A 129 -8.95 8.66 -27.80
C ALA A 129 -7.88 8.00 -28.71
N GLY A 130 -8.11 6.76 -29.14
CA GLY A 130 -7.16 5.96 -29.94
C GLY A 130 -7.71 5.42 -31.26
N ALA A 131 -8.80 6.00 -31.79
CA ALA A 131 -9.32 5.71 -33.13
C ALA A 131 -9.12 6.90 -34.07
#